data_AF-A0A6G9D3W6-F1
#
_entry.id   AF-A0A6G9D3W6-F1
#
_cell.length_a   1.000
_cell.length_b   1.000
_cell.length_c   1.000
_cell.angle_alpha   90.00
_cell.angle_beta   90.00
_cell.angle_gamma   90.00
#
_symmetry.space_group_name_H-M   'P 1'
#
loop_
_entity.id
_entity.type
_entity.pdbx_description
1 polymer ?
#
loop_
_entity_poly.entity_id
_entity_poly.type
_entity_poly.pdbx_seq_one_letter_code
_entity_poly.pdbx_strand_id
1 'polypeptide(L)'
;MGVVMPEEAPVNIGALLERPYTVRQRVLGIQTKLHSWAAADPGRCFDDLFNLVVDPGFLVMAWTRVRENKGAKTAGIDGATAWSVENSERGVAGFLTELRTSLKDRSFRPVPVRTVSIPKANGKRRRLGIPTLRDRVVQASLKLVLEPILEADFDPSSYGFRPERRCQDAIEEIRFYAARGYEQVFEGDIAACFDEISHPALMDRLRLRVTDRRILLLVKAFLKAGLLDELNEVRDTTTGTPQGGILSPLLANLALSVLDEHFRERWRAMGNQTQRWRATRRGAATYRTVRYADDFVVMVFGTRQQAEDLYGEIETVLATVGLRLAPEKTQVVGIDEGFDFLGFRIQRHRQKGSDRKLIYTYPSKKSMNTIRRKVTTATGRQTTSLPAKDMFRLLGQITRGWAFYFRHGASAHAFGLLNHHLWWRVWRWLRKKHPNRKAYWIIRHYYGSGRWWPEAGGITLFQPATVTIKRYRYRGARIPNPWLIHAQKTGPTTLAESPVR
;
A
#
# COMPACT_ATOMS: atom_id res chain seq x y z
N MET A 1 -16.91 34.08 -15.76
CA MET A 1 -16.43 35.29 -15.04
C MET A 1 -15.73 34.82 -13.78
N GLY A 2 -14.54 35.34 -13.51
CA GLY A 2 -13.61 34.80 -12.51
C GLY A 2 -14.20 34.76 -11.10
N VAL A 3 -14.06 33.61 -10.45
CA VAL A 3 -14.37 33.45 -9.02
C VAL A 3 -13.30 34.20 -8.23
N VAL A 4 -13.67 35.35 -7.69
CA VAL A 4 -12.91 36.02 -6.63
C VAL A 4 -13.20 35.25 -5.35
N MET A 5 -12.22 34.48 -4.90
CA MET A 5 -12.21 33.87 -3.56
C MET A 5 -12.25 34.98 -2.51
N PRO A 6 -12.90 34.77 -1.35
CA PRO A 6 -12.89 35.76 -0.28
C PRO A 6 -11.44 36.06 0.13
N GLU A 7 -11.14 37.34 0.29
CA GLU A 7 -9.84 37.87 0.68
C GLU A 7 -9.55 37.50 2.15
N GLU A 8 -9.27 36.22 2.40
CA GLU A 8 -8.77 35.74 3.69
C GLU A 8 -7.32 36.23 3.83
N ALA A 9 -7.05 36.99 4.91
CA ALA A 9 -5.76 37.50 5.32
C ALA A 9 -4.60 36.54 4.97
N PRO A 10 -3.42 37.04 4.54
CA PRO A 10 -2.34 36.20 4.02
C PRO A 10 -2.02 35.10 5.02
N VAL A 11 -2.44 33.89 4.67
CA VAL A 11 -2.35 32.73 5.55
C VAL A 11 -0.87 32.41 5.72
N ASN A 12 -0.29 32.92 6.80
CA ASN A 12 1.13 32.82 7.09
C ASN A 12 1.47 31.33 7.32
N ILE A 13 2.36 30.78 6.50
CA ILE A 13 2.82 29.38 6.60
C ILE A 13 3.34 29.08 8.01
N GLY A 14 4.03 30.03 8.64
CA GLY A 14 4.49 29.92 10.02
C GLY A 14 3.34 29.68 11.01
N ALA A 15 2.28 30.49 10.93
CA ALA A 15 1.10 30.33 11.79
C ALA A 15 0.36 29.01 11.55
N LEU A 16 0.37 28.49 10.31
CA LEU A 16 -0.21 27.19 10.00
C LEU A 16 0.60 26.02 10.56
N LEU A 17 1.94 26.12 10.56
CA LEU A 17 2.83 25.11 11.13
C LEU A 17 2.58 24.94 12.64
N GLU A 18 2.21 26.01 13.34
CA GLU A 18 1.85 26.00 14.77
C GLU A 18 0.48 25.37 15.05
N ARG A 19 -0.39 25.23 14.02
CA ARG A 19 -1.76 24.72 14.16
C ARG A 19 -2.01 23.49 13.27
N PRO A 20 -1.25 22.38 13.45
CA PRO A 20 -1.31 21.22 12.55
C PRO A 20 -2.68 20.53 12.53
N TYR A 21 -3.42 20.56 13.65
CA TYR A 21 -4.77 20.02 13.71
C TYR A 21 -5.75 20.82 12.85
N THR A 22 -5.73 22.14 12.95
CA THR A 22 -6.61 23.04 12.17
C THR A 22 -6.32 22.93 10.68
N VAL A 23 -5.05 22.88 10.29
CA VAL A 23 -4.65 22.63 8.89
C VAL A 23 -5.21 21.30 8.40
N ARG A 24 -5.09 20.25 9.21
CA ARG A 24 -5.58 18.91 8.88
C ARG A 24 -7.09 18.92 8.63
N GLN A 25 -7.86 19.59 9.47
CA GLN A 25 -9.32 19.70 9.32
C GLN A 25 -9.71 20.50 8.07
N ARG A 26 -9.06 21.65 7.80
CA ARG A 26 -9.32 22.45 6.60
C ARG A 26 -9.10 21.66 5.32
N VAL A 27 -7.93 21.00 5.21
CA VAL A 27 -7.61 20.17 4.03
C VAL A 27 -8.57 18.99 3.93
N LEU A 28 -8.89 18.30 5.03
CA LEU A 28 -9.85 17.19 5.01
C LEU A 28 -11.24 17.64 4.54
N GLY A 29 -11.72 18.81 4.98
CA GLY A 29 -12.98 19.39 4.52
C GLY A 29 -12.99 19.66 3.01
N ILE A 30 -11.90 20.21 2.46
CA ILE A 30 -11.74 20.42 1.01
C ILE A 30 -11.71 19.08 0.28
N GLN A 31 -10.92 18.10 0.75
CA GLN A 31 -10.86 16.78 0.14
C GLN A 31 -12.22 16.06 0.18
N THR A 32 -13.00 16.24 1.25
CA THR A 32 -14.37 15.73 1.34
C THR A 32 -15.26 16.32 0.25
N LYS A 33 -15.20 17.65 0.01
CA LYS A 33 -15.93 18.28 -1.09
C LYS A 33 -15.52 17.73 -2.46
N LEU A 34 -14.21 17.63 -2.71
CA LEU A 34 -13.68 17.05 -3.96
C LEU A 34 -14.19 15.62 -4.18
N HIS A 35 -14.14 14.78 -3.14
CA HIS A 35 -14.60 13.41 -3.21
C HIS A 35 -16.12 13.33 -3.46
N SER A 36 -16.92 14.14 -2.75
CA SER A 36 -18.36 14.19 -2.93
C SER A 36 -18.76 14.64 -4.33
N TRP A 37 -18.10 15.66 -4.88
CA TRP A 37 -18.35 16.11 -6.26
C TRP A 37 -17.95 15.06 -7.29
N ALA A 38 -16.80 14.40 -7.10
CA ALA A 38 -16.36 13.33 -7.98
C ALA A 38 -17.31 12.13 -7.95
N ALA A 39 -17.78 11.73 -6.77
CA ALA A 39 -18.70 10.60 -6.61
C ALA A 39 -20.12 10.89 -7.11
N ALA A 40 -20.59 12.13 -7.01
CA ALA A 40 -21.92 12.53 -7.48
C ALA A 40 -22.01 12.60 -9.02
N ASP A 41 -20.93 13.00 -9.69
CA ASP A 41 -20.87 13.12 -11.14
C ASP A 41 -19.60 12.44 -11.70
N PRO A 42 -19.73 11.19 -12.20
CA PRO A 42 -18.63 10.45 -12.82
C PRO A 42 -18.01 11.13 -14.05
N GLY A 43 -18.73 12.04 -14.72
CA GLY A 43 -18.25 12.80 -15.88
C GLY A 43 -17.56 14.12 -15.53
N ARG A 44 -17.66 14.57 -14.27
CA ARG A 44 -17.11 15.86 -13.84
C ARG A 44 -15.60 15.92 -14.03
N CYS A 45 -15.16 16.98 -14.71
CA CYS A 45 -13.76 17.34 -14.83
C CYS A 45 -13.39 18.47 -13.86
N PHE A 46 -12.15 18.47 -13.39
CA PHE A 46 -11.61 19.46 -12.46
C PHE A 46 -10.47 20.25 -13.13
N ASP A 47 -10.63 21.57 -13.21
CA ASP A 47 -9.79 22.48 -14.00
C ASP A 47 -8.97 23.50 -13.18
N ASP A 48 -9.28 23.71 -11.89
CA ASP A 48 -8.55 24.63 -11.00
C ASP A 48 -7.90 23.95 -9.77
N LEU A 49 -7.39 22.73 -9.95
CA LEU A 49 -6.76 21.95 -8.87
C LEU A 49 -5.38 22.47 -8.45
N PHE A 50 -4.65 23.15 -9.33
CA PHE A 50 -3.30 23.64 -9.04
C PHE A 50 -3.28 24.65 -7.90
N ASN A 51 -4.33 25.46 -7.77
CA ASN A 51 -4.46 26.43 -6.67
C ASN A 51 -4.49 25.74 -5.30
N LEU A 52 -5.04 24.52 -5.23
CA LEU A 52 -5.01 23.69 -4.03
C LEU A 52 -3.61 23.10 -3.77
N VAL A 53 -2.88 22.69 -4.82
CA VAL A 53 -1.52 22.15 -4.67
C VAL A 53 -0.55 23.18 -4.09
N VAL A 54 -0.74 24.46 -4.42
CA VAL A 54 0.08 25.58 -3.92
C VAL A 54 -0.52 26.28 -2.71
N ASP A 55 -1.65 25.81 -2.18
CA ASP A 55 -2.26 26.35 -0.97
C ASP A 55 -1.32 26.09 0.23
N PRO A 56 -1.06 27.12 1.06
CA PRO A 56 -0.24 26.99 2.27
C PRO A 56 -0.62 25.81 3.17
N GLY A 57 -1.92 25.54 3.36
CA GLY A 57 -2.42 24.43 4.18
C GLY A 57 -2.10 23.07 3.58
N PHE A 58 -2.24 22.91 2.26
CA PHE A 58 -1.86 21.66 1.57
C PHE A 58 -0.35 21.42 1.62
N LEU A 59 0.47 22.44 1.41
CA LEU A 59 1.93 22.34 1.50
C LEU A 59 2.40 22.00 2.92
N VAL A 60 1.79 22.61 3.95
CA VAL A 60 2.07 22.28 5.35
C VAL A 60 1.67 20.84 5.67
N MET A 61 0.48 20.38 5.26
CA MET A 61 0.08 18.98 5.46
C MET A 61 1.03 18.03 4.73
N ALA A 62 1.40 18.34 3.49
CA ALA A 62 2.33 17.56 2.70
C ALA A 62 3.69 17.44 3.39
N TRP A 63 4.23 18.55 3.90
CA TRP A 63 5.44 18.56 4.73
C TRP A 63 5.32 17.66 5.95
N THR A 64 4.26 17.81 6.74
CA THR A 64 4.03 17.00 7.94
C THR A 64 4.02 15.51 7.62
N ARG A 65 3.33 15.10 6.54
CA ARG A 65 3.32 13.70 6.08
C ARG A 65 4.72 13.22 5.68
N VAL A 66 5.49 14.03 4.95
CA VAL A 66 6.85 13.67 4.54
C VAL A 66 7.79 13.55 5.75
N ARG A 67 7.66 14.46 6.73
CA ARG A 67 8.43 14.50 7.97
C ARG A 67 8.16 13.29 8.88
N GLU A 68 6.90 12.89 9.03
CA GLU A 68 6.50 11.77 9.89
C GLU A 68 6.87 10.40 9.29
N ASN A 69 7.10 10.34 7.98
CA ASN A 69 7.47 9.11 7.30
C ASN A 69 8.89 8.65 7.67
N LYS A 70 9.11 7.33 7.70
CA LYS A 70 10.43 6.73 8.00
C LYS A 70 11.54 7.18 7.04
N GLY A 71 11.16 7.60 5.82
CA GLY A 71 12.07 8.15 4.81
C GLY A 71 12.48 9.61 5.05
N ALA A 72 11.98 10.30 6.08
CA ALA A 72 12.34 11.69 6.39
C ALA A 72 13.84 11.88 6.65
N LYS A 73 14.51 10.83 7.13
CA LYS A 73 15.96 10.78 7.36
C LYS A 73 16.78 10.45 6.11
N THR A 74 16.11 10.12 5.00
CA THR A 74 16.77 9.72 3.76
C THR A 74 16.79 10.90 2.80
N ALA A 75 17.99 11.35 2.47
CA ALA A 75 18.21 12.41 1.48
C ALA A 75 18.06 11.88 0.04
N GLY A 76 17.59 12.77 -0.84
CA GLY A 76 17.62 12.58 -2.29
C GLY A 76 19.01 12.85 -2.85
N ILE A 77 19.08 13.29 -4.11
CA ILE A 77 20.35 13.70 -4.75
C ILE A 77 20.93 14.98 -4.15
N ASP A 78 20.07 15.83 -3.55
CA ASP A 78 20.39 17.15 -3.02
C ASP A 78 20.96 17.12 -1.60
N GLY A 79 21.08 15.94 -0.98
CA GLY A 79 21.56 15.81 0.39
C GLY A 79 20.61 16.34 1.47
N ALA A 80 19.50 17.00 1.10
CA ALA A 80 18.58 17.64 2.04
C ALA A 80 17.71 16.61 2.79
N THR A 81 17.59 16.80 4.10
CA THR A 81 16.75 15.99 4.99
C THR A 81 15.73 16.86 5.71
N ALA A 82 14.68 16.25 6.28
CA ALA A 82 13.71 17.02 7.06
C ALA A 82 14.40 17.76 8.23
N TRP A 83 15.39 17.11 8.85
CA TRP A 83 16.18 17.68 9.94
C TRP A 83 17.02 18.88 9.46
N SER A 84 17.68 18.80 8.30
CA SER A 84 18.50 19.91 7.81
C SER A 84 17.67 21.15 7.48
N VAL A 85 16.43 20.97 7.00
CA VAL A 85 15.50 22.09 6.77
C VAL A 85 14.98 22.68 8.08
N GLU A 86 14.64 21.83 9.06
CA GLU A 86 14.20 22.28 10.40
C GLU A 86 15.25 23.12 11.12
N ASN A 87 16.54 22.81 10.92
CA ASN A 87 17.67 23.50 11.56
C ASN A 87 18.34 24.55 10.65
N SER A 88 17.75 24.84 9.49
CA SER A 88 18.24 25.91 8.61
C SER A 88 17.84 27.28 9.12
N GLU A 89 18.60 28.33 8.79
CA GLU A 89 18.31 29.72 9.18
C GLU A 89 16.91 30.18 8.78
N ARG A 90 16.41 29.71 7.62
CA ARG A 90 15.08 30.04 7.10
C ARG A 90 13.97 29.15 7.67
N GLY A 91 14.33 28.04 8.30
CA GLY A 91 13.42 27.03 8.84
C GLY A 91 12.44 26.44 7.82
N VAL A 92 11.45 25.71 8.32
CA VAL A 92 10.40 25.07 7.50
C VAL A 92 9.52 26.11 6.80
N ALA A 93 9.21 27.22 7.46
CA ALA A 93 8.35 28.26 6.91
C ALA A 93 8.98 28.92 5.66
N GLY A 94 10.27 29.25 5.71
CA GLY A 94 11.00 29.78 4.57
C GLY A 94 11.11 28.77 3.43
N PHE A 95 11.43 27.51 3.74
CA PHE A 95 11.49 26.43 2.75
C PHE A 95 10.17 26.26 1.98
N LEU A 96 9.03 26.21 2.70
CA LEU A 96 7.71 26.06 2.07
C LEU A 96 7.28 27.32 1.30
N THR A 97 7.68 28.51 1.77
CA THR A 97 7.43 29.77 1.06
C THR A 97 8.15 29.80 -0.27
N GLU A 98 9.44 29.45 -0.28
CA GLU A 98 10.25 29.37 -1.50
C GLU A 98 9.71 28.32 -2.47
N LEU A 99 9.35 27.13 -1.96
CA LEU A 99 8.76 26.07 -2.77
C LEU A 99 7.44 26.54 -3.40
N ARG A 100 6.58 27.21 -2.63
CA ARG A 100 5.32 27.79 -3.12
C ARG A 100 5.54 28.83 -4.21
N THR A 101 6.50 29.73 -4.02
CA THR A 101 6.87 30.74 -5.04
C THR A 101 7.29 30.05 -6.33
N SER A 102 8.20 29.07 -6.24
CA SER A 102 8.68 28.31 -7.41
C SER A 102 7.59 27.52 -8.15
N LEU A 103 6.54 27.09 -7.44
CA LEU A 103 5.38 26.46 -8.06
C LEU A 103 4.52 27.51 -8.77
N LYS A 104 4.23 28.63 -8.12
CA LYS A 104 3.39 29.71 -8.67
C LYS A 104 3.97 30.34 -9.93
N ASP A 105 5.27 30.62 -9.92
CA ASP A 105 5.99 31.18 -11.07
C ASP A 105 6.35 30.12 -12.14
N ARG A 106 6.05 28.84 -11.87
CA ARG A 106 6.30 27.69 -12.76
C ARG A 106 7.78 27.43 -13.05
N SER A 107 8.69 27.95 -12.23
CA SER A 107 10.13 27.65 -12.27
C SER A 107 10.47 26.27 -11.70
N PHE A 108 9.58 25.70 -10.87
CA PHE A 108 9.79 24.37 -10.29
C PHE A 108 9.98 23.30 -11.38
N ARG A 109 11.07 22.54 -11.26
CA ARG A 109 11.37 21.39 -12.10
C ARG A 109 11.70 20.19 -11.20
N PRO A 110 10.97 19.07 -11.32
CA PRO A 110 11.37 17.83 -10.68
C PRO A 110 12.79 17.45 -11.07
N VAL A 111 13.55 16.88 -10.14
CA VAL A 111 14.93 16.48 -10.39
C VAL A 111 15.03 14.96 -10.52
N PRO A 112 16.08 14.44 -11.19
CA PRO A 112 16.28 13.01 -11.30
C PRO A 112 16.30 12.30 -9.95
N VAL A 113 15.68 11.13 -9.90
CA VAL A 113 15.49 10.39 -8.66
C VAL A 113 16.71 9.53 -8.36
N ARG A 114 17.23 9.57 -7.11
CA ARG A 114 18.38 8.77 -6.70
C ARG A 114 18.02 7.28 -6.61
N THR A 115 18.68 6.43 -7.38
CA THR A 115 18.37 4.99 -7.37
C THR A 115 19.14 4.26 -6.26
N VAL A 116 18.44 3.40 -5.52
CA VAL A 116 19.03 2.46 -4.54
C VAL A 116 18.59 1.05 -4.86
N SER A 117 19.56 0.13 -5.01
CA SER A 117 19.28 -1.29 -5.20
C SER A 117 18.94 -2.00 -3.88
N ILE A 118 17.71 -2.50 -3.76
CA ILE A 118 17.26 -3.32 -2.63
C ILE A 118 17.15 -4.80 -3.05
N PRO A 119 17.74 -5.76 -2.30
CA PRO A 119 17.65 -7.17 -2.64
C PRO A 119 16.20 -7.69 -2.48
N LYS A 120 15.66 -8.33 -3.52
CA LYS A 120 14.40 -9.09 -3.45
C LYS A 120 14.67 -10.49 -2.89
N ALA A 121 13.61 -11.13 -2.38
CA ALA A 121 13.67 -12.48 -1.82
C ALA A 121 14.03 -13.58 -2.84
N ASN A 122 13.92 -13.29 -4.15
CA ASN A 122 14.25 -14.18 -5.27
C ASN A 122 15.65 -13.93 -5.85
N GLY A 123 16.51 -13.16 -5.16
CA GLY A 123 17.86 -12.84 -5.64
C GLY A 123 17.94 -11.69 -6.64
N LYS A 124 16.83 -11.31 -7.29
CA LYS A 124 16.77 -10.11 -8.15
C LYS A 124 16.86 -8.83 -7.31
N ARG A 125 17.25 -7.71 -7.91
CA ARG A 125 17.32 -6.39 -7.25
C ARG A 125 16.07 -5.55 -7.59
N ARG A 126 15.53 -4.80 -6.62
CA ARG A 126 14.49 -3.78 -6.82
C ARG A 126 15.17 -2.42 -6.79
N ARG A 127 15.07 -1.66 -7.88
CA ARG A 127 15.53 -0.28 -7.92
C ARG A 127 14.47 0.57 -7.20
N LEU A 128 14.88 1.26 -6.14
CA LEU A 128 14.04 2.24 -5.44
C LEU A 128 14.59 3.62 -5.74
N GLY A 129 13.79 4.44 -6.41
CA GLY A 129 14.04 5.86 -6.55
C GLY A 129 13.69 6.62 -5.27
N ILE A 130 14.64 7.37 -4.73
CA ILE A 130 14.46 8.28 -3.58
C ILE A 130 14.46 9.72 -4.11
N PRO A 131 13.28 10.38 -4.21
CA PRO A 131 13.21 11.77 -4.68
C PRO A 131 13.77 12.73 -3.64
N THR A 132 14.07 13.95 -4.06
CA THR A 132 14.47 15.03 -3.15
C THR A 132 13.36 15.38 -2.17
N LEU A 133 13.72 16.10 -1.11
CA LEU A 133 12.73 16.54 -0.13
C LEU A 133 11.70 17.49 -0.77
N ARG A 134 12.14 18.41 -1.65
CA ARG A 134 11.26 19.30 -2.42
C ARG A 134 10.27 18.50 -3.25
N ASP A 135 10.75 17.55 -4.06
CA ASP A 135 9.91 16.72 -4.92
C ASP A 135 8.92 15.89 -4.11
N ARG A 136 9.32 15.33 -2.97
CA ARG A 136 8.43 14.59 -2.08
C ARG A 136 7.30 15.46 -1.53
N VAL A 137 7.59 16.70 -1.12
CA VAL A 137 6.55 17.62 -0.62
C VAL A 137 5.57 17.97 -1.73
N VAL A 138 6.05 18.27 -2.94
CA VAL A 138 5.16 18.56 -4.08
C VAL A 138 4.33 17.33 -4.48
N GLN A 139 4.93 16.14 -4.56
CA GLN A 139 4.22 14.89 -4.83
C GLN A 139 3.19 14.57 -3.75
N ALA A 140 3.50 14.84 -2.47
CA ALA A 140 2.57 14.66 -1.38
C ALA A 140 1.40 15.65 -1.47
N SER A 141 1.64 16.91 -1.85
CA SER A 141 0.59 17.90 -2.10
C SER A 141 -0.30 17.50 -3.29
N LEU A 142 0.30 17.07 -4.41
CA LEU A 142 -0.43 16.52 -5.55
C LEU A 142 -1.30 15.33 -5.15
N LYS A 143 -0.75 14.40 -4.36
CA LYS A 143 -1.49 13.25 -3.87
C LYS A 143 -2.69 13.69 -3.01
N LEU A 144 -2.51 14.68 -2.13
CA LEU A 144 -3.62 15.22 -1.32
C LEU A 144 -4.78 15.74 -2.18
N VAL A 145 -4.49 16.35 -3.32
CA VAL A 145 -5.52 16.91 -4.20
C VAL A 145 -6.15 15.83 -5.10
N LEU A 146 -5.33 14.93 -5.67
CA LEU A 146 -5.79 13.94 -6.65
C LEU A 146 -6.43 12.69 -6.03
N GLU A 147 -5.95 12.23 -4.87
CA GLU A 147 -6.44 11.00 -4.22
C GLU A 147 -7.96 11.00 -3.94
N PRO A 148 -8.60 12.07 -3.40
CA PRO A 148 -10.06 12.07 -3.19
C PRO A 148 -10.87 11.98 -4.49
N ILE A 149 -10.37 12.56 -5.58
CA ILE A 149 -11.03 12.56 -6.89
C ILE A 149 -10.95 11.16 -7.49
N LEU A 150 -9.74 10.60 -7.59
CA LEU A 150 -9.52 9.29 -8.22
C LEU A 150 -10.07 8.13 -7.38
N GLU A 151 -10.07 8.21 -6.05
CA GLU A 151 -10.67 7.17 -5.20
C GLU A 151 -12.17 6.99 -5.47
N ALA A 152 -12.89 8.04 -5.90
CA ALA A 152 -14.30 7.95 -6.23
C ALA A 152 -14.57 6.98 -7.40
N ASP A 153 -13.60 6.83 -8.30
CA ASP A 153 -13.75 6.02 -9.51
C ASP A 153 -13.20 4.59 -9.34
N PHE A 154 -12.29 4.37 -8.38
CA PHE A 154 -11.63 3.08 -8.17
C PHE A 154 -12.59 1.98 -7.69
N ASP A 155 -12.57 0.84 -8.39
CA ASP A 155 -13.47 -0.28 -8.11
C ASP A 155 -13.28 -0.85 -6.69
N PRO A 156 -14.36 -1.24 -5.99
CA PRO A 156 -14.25 -1.81 -4.65
C PRO A 156 -13.39 -3.08 -4.52
N SER A 157 -13.14 -3.82 -5.61
CA SER A 157 -12.28 -5.00 -5.63
C SER A 157 -10.77 -4.69 -5.68
N SER A 158 -10.39 -3.41 -5.78
CA SER A 158 -9.00 -2.95 -5.68
C SER A 158 -8.67 -2.50 -4.25
N TYR A 159 -7.56 -2.99 -3.70
CA TYR A 159 -7.20 -2.81 -2.29
C TYR A 159 -5.85 -2.12 -2.07
N GLY A 160 -4.87 -2.38 -2.93
CA GLY A 160 -3.50 -1.92 -2.72
C GLY A 160 -3.38 -0.40 -2.74
N PHE A 161 -2.55 0.15 -1.84
CA PHE A 161 -2.22 1.59 -1.76
C PHE A 161 -3.40 2.56 -1.59
N ARG A 162 -4.57 2.07 -1.19
CA ARG A 162 -5.78 2.88 -0.98
C ARG A 162 -6.05 3.09 0.51
N PRO A 163 -6.67 4.22 0.89
CA PRO A 163 -6.97 4.51 2.29
C PRO A 163 -7.96 3.50 2.89
N GLU A 164 -7.77 3.14 4.16
CA GLU A 164 -8.66 2.25 4.95
C GLU A 164 -8.88 0.83 4.39
N ARG A 165 -8.11 0.45 3.37
CA ARG A 165 -8.08 -0.88 2.74
C ARG A 165 -6.79 -1.61 3.12
N ARG A 166 -6.93 -2.82 3.65
CA ARG A 166 -5.82 -3.65 4.14
C ARG A 166 -5.71 -4.94 3.33
N CYS A 167 -4.56 -5.60 3.39
CA CYS A 167 -4.37 -6.92 2.77
C CYS A 167 -5.46 -7.92 3.21
N GLN A 168 -5.90 -7.85 4.48
CA GLN A 168 -6.92 -8.74 5.02
C GLN A 168 -8.30 -8.56 4.37
N ASP A 169 -8.61 -7.37 3.85
CA ASP A 169 -9.87 -7.15 3.11
C ASP A 169 -9.87 -7.98 1.82
N ALA A 170 -8.78 -7.94 1.05
CA ALA A 170 -8.60 -8.75 -0.16
C ALA A 170 -8.67 -10.26 0.15
N ILE A 171 -7.99 -10.71 1.20
CA ILE A 171 -7.98 -12.13 1.62
C ILE A 171 -9.38 -12.61 2.03
N GLU A 172 -10.13 -11.82 2.79
CA GLU A 172 -11.50 -12.21 3.16
C GLU A 172 -12.47 -12.12 1.98
N GLU A 173 -12.25 -11.23 1.00
CA GLU A 173 -13.03 -11.25 -0.24
C GLU A 173 -12.82 -12.57 -0.99
N ILE A 174 -11.56 -12.97 -1.20
CA ILE A 174 -11.25 -14.26 -1.84
C ILE A 174 -11.94 -15.40 -1.09
N ARG A 175 -11.77 -15.44 0.24
CA ARG A 175 -12.39 -16.45 1.09
C ARG A 175 -13.92 -16.46 0.99
N PHE A 176 -14.55 -15.28 0.88
CA PHE A 176 -15.99 -15.11 0.78
C PHE A 176 -16.56 -15.68 -0.51
N TYR A 177 -15.91 -15.43 -1.65
CA TYR A 177 -16.33 -15.94 -2.96
C TYR A 177 -15.94 -17.41 -3.18
N ALA A 178 -14.78 -17.85 -2.68
CA ALA A 178 -14.38 -19.26 -2.70
C ALA A 178 -15.41 -20.16 -1.99
N ALA A 179 -15.98 -19.67 -0.87
CA ALA A 179 -17.04 -20.37 -0.15
C ALA A 179 -18.40 -20.39 -0.90
N ARG A 180 -18.51 -19.73 -2.06
CA ARG A 180 -19.73 -19.56 -2.86
C ARG A 180 -19.62 -20.17 -4.27
N GLY A 181 -18.65 -21.05 -4.49
CA GLY A 181 -18.49 -21.78 -5.76
C GLY A 181 -17.54 -21.12 -6.77
N TYR A 182 -16.85 -20.05 -6.39
CA TYR A 182 -15.77 -19.49 -7.20
C TYR A 182 -14.48 -20.27 -6.90
N GLU A 183 -14.35 -21.44 -7.51
CA GLU A 183 -13.35 -22.45 -7.12
C GLU A 183 -12.10 -22.45 -7.98
N GLN A 184 -12.19 -21.96 -9.21
CA GLN A 184 -11.04 -21.78 -10.09
C GLN A 184 -10.49 -20.38 -9.91
N VAL A 185 -9.18 -20.24 -9.81
CA VAL A 185 -8.52 -18.96 -9.58
C VAL A 185 -7.45 -18.75 -10.64
N PHE A 186 -7.59 -17.68 -11.41
CA PHE A 186 -6.50 -17.15 -12.22
C PHE A 186 -5.64 -16.25 -11.32
N GLU A 187 -4.42 -16.67 -11.03
CA GLU A 187 -3.42 -15.88 -10.31
C GLU A 187 -2.57 -15.13 -11.35
N GLY A 188 -2.66 -13.80 -11.36
CA GLY A 188 -1.92 -12.94 -12.28
C GLY A 188 -0.89 -12.08 -11.56
N ASP A 189 0.31 -11.97 -12.15
CA ASP A 189 1.37 -11.05 -11.73
C ASP A 189 1.77 -10.20 -12.94
N ILE A 190 1.84 -8.89 -12.74
CA ILE A 190 2.19 -7.94 -13.80
C ILE A 190 3.71 -7.75 -13.83
N ALA A 191 4.32 -8.02 -14.98
CA ALA A 191 5.75 -7.84 -15.15
C ALA A 191 6.12 -6.37 -14.99
N ALA A 192 7.09 -6.09 -14.10
CA ALA A 192 7.70 -4.77 -13.93
C ALA A 192 6.69 -3.60 -13.92
N CYS A 193 5.56 -3.76 -13.23
CA CYS A 193 4.41 -2.84 -13.32
C CYS A 193 4.78 -1.36 -13.17
N PHE A 194 5.66 -0.99 -12.23
CA PHE A 194 6.04 0.41 -12.07
C PHE A 194 6.95 0.92 -13.19
N ASP A 195 7.73 0.06 -13.86
CA ASP A 195 8.75 0.47 -14.82
C ASP A 195 8.21 0.55 -16.26
N GLU A 196 7.10 -0.14 -16.56
CA GLU A 196 6.59 -0.32 -17.94
C GLU A 196 5.32 0.47 -18.28
N ILE A 197 4.67 1.12 -17.31
CA ILE A 197 3.44 1.90 -17.57
C ILE A 197 3.68 2.94 -18.67
N SER A 198 2.83 2.92 -19.71
CA SER A 198 2.85 3.90 -20.80
C SER A 198 2.45 5.29 -20.28
N HIS A 199 3.36 6.27 -20.39
CA HIS A 199 3.06 7.66 -20.00
C HIS A 199 1.87 8.25 -20.75
N PRO A 200 1.76 8.12 -22.10
CA PRO A 200 0.58 8.58 -22.82
C PRO A 200 -0.72 8.01 -22.27
N ALA A 201 -0.82 6.67 -22.14
CA ALA A 201 -2.03 6.00 -21.67
C ALA A 201 -2.42 6.41 -20.24
N LEU A 202 -1.44 6.51 -19.34
CA LEU A 202 -1.66 7.00 -17.97
C LEU A 202 -2.16 8.46 -17.95
N MET A 203 -1.58 9.32 -18.78
CA MET A 203 -1.99 10.72 -18.85
C MET A 203 -3.39 10.86 -19.46
N ASP A 204 -3.76 10.04 -20.43
CA ASP A 204 -5.11 10.02 -21.01
C ASP A 204 -6.15 9.59 -19.97
N ARG A 205 -5.82 8.61 -19.14
CA ARG A 205 -6.66 8.21 -18.00
C ARG A 205 -6.83 9.34 -16.98
N LEU A 206 -5.76 10.06 -16.67
CA LEU A 206 -5.83 11.20 -15.75
C LEU A 206 -6.69 12.34 -16.31
N ARG A 207 -6.65 12.57 -17.63
CA ARG A 207 -7.43 13.62 -18.32
C ARG A 207 -8.94 13.43 -18.25
N LEU A 208 -9.42 12.22 -18.02
CA LEU A 208 -10.85 11.95 -17.85
C LEU A 208 -11.46 12.67 -16.65
N ARG A 209 -10.62 13.05 -15.67
CA ARG A 209 -11.06 13.74 -14.45
C ARG A 209 -10.36 15.06 -14.23
N VAL A 210 -9.15 15.23 -14.76
CA VAL A 210 -8.34 16.43 -14.53
C VAL A 210 -8.06 17.13 -15.85
N THR A 211 -8.63 18.32 -16.02
CA THR A 211 -8.40 19.20 -17.18
C THR A 211 -7.46 20.34 -16.86
N ASP A 212 -7.08 20.55 -15.58
CA ASP A 212 -6.09 21.56 -15.19
C ASP A 212 -4.73 21.28 -15.85
N ARG A 213 -4.40 22.06 -16.87
CA ARG A 213 -3.16 21.92 -17.64
C ARG A 213 -1.92 22.03 -16.76
N ARG A 214 -1.95 22.81 -15.67
CA ARG A 214 -0.79 22.99 -14.78
C ARG A 214 -0.52 21.71 -14.00
N ILE A 215 -1.56 21.03 -13.53
CA ILE A 215 -1.45 19.72 -12.88
C ILE A 215 -0.94 18.68 -13.88
N LEU A 216 -1.53 18.61 -15.07
CA LEU A 216 -1.13 17.64 -16.08
C LEU A 216 0.34 17.80 -16.48
N LEU A 217 0.82 19.03 -16.64
CA LEU A 217 2.23 19.31 -16.92
C LEU A 217 3.15 18.91 -15.76
N LEU A 218 2.73 19.17 -14.52
CA LEU A 218 3.51 18.82 -13.34
C LEU A 218 3.60 17.30 -13.14
N VAL A 219 2.50 16.57 -13.31
CA VAL A 219 2.50 15.09 -13.29
C VAL A 219 3.38 14.55 -14.42
N LYS A 220 3.24 15.07 -15.63
CA LYS A 220 4.09 14.69 -16.78
C LYS A 220 5.57 14.95 -16.49
N ALA A 221 5.90 16.07 -15.84
CA ALA A 221 7.28 16.39 -15.46
C ALA A 221 7.82 15.37 -14.44
N PHE A 222 7.03 14.93 -13.45
CA PHE A 222 7.45 13.88 -12.52
C PHE A 222 7.64 12.51 -13.18
N LEU A 223 6.83 12.17 -14.19
CA LEU A 223 6.99 10.93 -14.94
C LEU A 223 8.27 10.91 -15.78
N LYS A 224 8.64 12.07 -16.34
CA LYS A 224 9.83 12.27 -17.16
C LYS A 224 11.10 12.64 -16.38
N ALA A 225 10.98 12.89 -15.08
CA ALA A 225 12.13 13.14 -14.22
C ALA A 225 12.93 11.84 -14.16
N GLY A 226 14.00 11.77 -14.94
CA GLY A 226 14.80 10.57 -15.14
C GLY A 226 15.33 9.94 -13.85
N LEU A 227 16.02 8.81 -14.00
CA LEU A 227 16.66 8.12 -12.88
C LEU A 227 18.15 8.45 -12.87
N LEU A 228 18.67 8.86 -11.72
CA LEU A 228 20.11 8.92 -11.51
C LEU A 228 20.57 7.55 -11.00
N ASP A 229 21.46 6.88 -11.74
CA ASP A 229 21.99 5.59 -11.34
C ASP A 229 23.16 5.70 -10.34
N GLU A 230 23.66 4.56 -9.84
CA GLU A 230 24.73 4.52 -8.84
C GLU A 230 26.08 5.04 -9.37
N LEU A 231 26.20 5.26 -10.68
CA LEU A 231 27.36 5.82 -11.36
C LEU A 231 27.20 7.31 -11.69
N ASN A 232 26.14 7.96 -11.18
CA ASN A 232 25.74 9.34 -11.46
C ASN A 232 25.39 9.60 -12.93
N GLU A 233 25.00 8.59 -13.70
CA GLU A 233 24.47 8.79 -15.04
C GLU A 233 22.96 9.04 -14.97
N VAL A 234 22.50 10.09 -15.64
CA VAL A 234 21.07 10.38 -15.79
C VAL A 234 20.53 9.52 -16.92
N ARG A 235 19.56 8.66 -16.61
CA ARG A 235 18.82 7.88 -17.58
C ARG A 235 17.42 8.45 -17.74
N ASP A 236 17.05 8.77 -18.97
CA ASP A 236 15.69 9.22 -19.27
C ASP A 236 14.67 8.10 -19.03
N THR A 237 13.52 8.47 -18.47
CA THR A 237 12.37 7.57 -18.27
C THR A 237 11.39 7.75 -19.42
N THR A 238 11.47 6.87 -20.42
CA THR A 238 10.50 6.82 -21.53
C THR A 238 9.19 6.13 -21.15
N THR A 239 9.21 5.26 -20.13
CA THR A 239 8.06 4.57 -19.54
C THR A 239 8.19 4.48 -18.03
N GLY A 240 7.09 4.11 -17.36
CA GLY A 240 7.05 3.82 -15.94
C GLY A 240 6.85 5.03 -15.04
N THR A 241 6.72 4.78 -13.75
CA THR A 241 6.64 5.77 -12.68
C THR A 241 7.78 5.49 -11.70
N PRO A 242 8.54 6.50 -11.23
CA PRO A 242 9.67 6.25 -10.34
C PRO A 242 9.23 5.48 -9.09
N GLN A 243 9.77 4.27 -8.91
CA GLN A 243 9.44 3.40 -7.78
C GLN A 243 9.98 4.01 -6.48
N GLY A 244 9.12 4.65 -5.70
CA GLY A 244 9.48 5.35 -4.45
C GLY A 244 9.03 6.81 -4.38
N GLY A 245 8.46 7.33 -5.48
CA GLY A 245 7.66 8.55 -5.45
C GLY A 245 6.40 8.38 -4.61
N ILE A 246 5.97 9.46 -3.95
CA ILE A 246 4.76 9.47 -3.10
C ILE A 246 3.50 9.39 -3.96
N LEU A 247 3.55 9.95 -5.17
CA LEU A 247 2.44 9.97 -6.13
C LEU A 247 2.34 8.66 -6.93
N SER A 248 3.46 7.95 -7.14
CA SER A 248 3.55 6.78 -8.01
C SER A 248 2.52 5.67 -7.70
N PRO A 249 2.23 5.31 -6.43
CA PRO A 249 1.23 4.28 -6.13
C PRO A 249 -0.20 4.67 -6.56
N LEU A 250 -0.56 5.96 -6.50
CA LEU A 250 -1.85 6.44 -6.95
C LEU A 250 -1.97 6.36 -8.48
N LEU A 251 -0.90 6.75 -9.19
CA LEU A 251 -0.84 6.67 -10.65
C LEU A 251 -0.82 5.22 -11.16
N ALA A 252 -0.12 4.31 -10.46
CA ALA A 252 -0.15 2.90 -10.78
C ALA A 252 -1.56 2.31 -10.64
N ASN A 253 -2.28 2.68 -9.57
CA ASN A 253 -3.68 2.27 -9.42
C ASN A 253 -4.60 2.84 -10.50
N LEU A 254 -4.35 4.07 -10.97
CA LEU A 254 -5.07 4.67 -12.09
C LEU A 254 -4.80 3.94 -13.41
N ALA A 255 -3.55 3.56 -13.69
CA ALA A 255 -3.25 2.75 -14.87
C ALA A 255 -3.93 1.37 -14.79
N LEU A 256 -3.87 0.72 -13.63
CA LEU A 256 -4.43 -0.62 -13.41
C LEU A 256 -5.95 -0.63 -13.27
N SER A 257 -6.62 0.52 -13.22
CA SER A 257 -8.08 0.57 -13.18
C SER A 257 -8.71 0.00 -14.44
N VAL A 258 -8.00 -0.05 -15.58
CA VAL A 258 -8.49 -0.68 -16.82
C VAL A 258 -8.88 -2.14 -16.62
N LEU A 259 -8.12 -2.87 -15.78
CA LEU A 259 -8.43 -4.27 -15.44
C LEU A 259 -9.68 -4.35 -14.56
N ASP A 260 -9.77 -3.46 -13.58
CA ASP A 260 -10.91 -3.42 -12.66
C ASP A 260 -12.20 -3.04 -13.41
N GLU A 261 -12.14 -2.05 -14.30
CA GLU A 261 -13.23 -1.56 -15.14
C GLU A 261 -13.76 -2.67 -16.04
N HIS A 262 -12.87 -3.38 -16.73
CA HIS A 262 -13.19 -4.50 -17.61
C HIS A 262 -13.97 -5.60 -16.89
N PHE A 263 -13.46 -6.08 -15.75
CA PHE A 263 -14.14 -7.14 -14.99
C PHE A 263 -15.40 -6.64 -14.28
N ARG A 264 -15.46 -5.36 -13.88
CA ARG A 264 -16.68 -4.74 -13.35
C ARG A 264 -17.79 -4.70 -14.40
N GLU A 265 -17.46 -4.39 -15.65
CA GLU A 265 -18.42 -4.41 -16.75
C GLU A 265 -18.94 -5.82 -17.03
N ARG A 266 -18.05 -6.82 -17.08
CA ARG A 266 -18.47 -8.23 -17.14
C ARG A 266 -19.36 -8.60 -15.94
N TRP A 267 -18.99 -8.18 -14.74
CA TRP A 267 -19.78 -8.43 -13.53
C TRP A 267 -21.20 -7.86 -13.59
N ARG A 268 -21.34 -6.65 -14.15
CA ARG A 268 -22.63 -5.96 -14.34
C ARG A 268 -23.45 -6.61 -15.46
N ALA A 269 -22.82 -6.97 -16.58
CA ALA A 269 -23.48 -7.61 -17.72
C ALA A 269 -24.15 -8.94 -17.33
N MET A 270 -23.61 -9.66 -16.34
CA MET A 270 -24.21 -10.89 -15.83
C MET A 270 -25.45 -10.68 -14.93
N GLY A 271 -25.84 -9.43 -14.67
CA GLY A 271 -27.09 -9.09 -13.99
C GLY A 271 -27.07 -9.32 -12.47
N ASN A 272 -28.23 -9.65 -11.89
CA ASN A 272 -28.36 -9.90 -10.45
C ASN A 272 -27.85 -11.31 -10.07
N GLN A 273 -27.81 -11.60 -8.76
CA GLN A 273 -27.27 -12.86 -8.26
C GLN A 273 -28.02 -14.09 -8.79
N THR A 274 -29.33 -14.00 -9.01
CA THR A 274 -30.16 -15.06 -9.57
C THR A 274 -29.82 -15.31 -11.03
N GLN A 275 -29.63 -14.25 -11.82
CA GLN A 275 -29.24 -14.34 -13.23
C GLN A 275 -27.85 -14.97 -13.37
N ARG A 276 -26.87 -14.54 -12.57
CA ARG A 276 -25.53 -15.16 -12.48
C ARG A 276 -25.63 -16.66 -12.23
N TRP A 277 -26.37 -17.05 -11.20
CA TRP A 277 -26.53 -18.45 -10.85
C TRP A 277 -27.21 -19.28 -11.94
N ARG A 278 -28.23 -18.74 -12.63
CA ARG A 278 -28.87 -19.41 -13.77
C ARG A 278 -27.92 -19.55 -14.96
N ALA A 279 -27.11 -18.53 -15.25
CA ALA A 279 -26.12 -18.56 -16.32
C ALA A 279 -25.06 -19.64 -16.04
N THR A 280 -24.60 -19.75 -14.79
CA THR A 280 -23.65 -20.80 -14.39
C THR A 280 -24.21 -22.21 -14.53
N ARG A 281 -25.50 -22.41 -14.22
CA ARG A 281 -26.18 -23.69 -14.48
C ARG A 281 -26.30 -24.04 -15.96
N ARG A 282 -26.25 -23.05 -16.85
CA ARG A 282 -26.23 -23.23 -18.31
C ARG A 282 -24.81 -23.34 -18.88
N GLY A 283 -23.79 -23.38 -18.02
CA GLY A 283 -22.39 -23.53 -18.41
C GLY A 283 -21.61 -22.21 -18.57
N ALA A 284 -22.21 -21.05 -18.31
CA ALA A 284 -21.49 -19.77 -18.40
C ALA A 284 -20.66 -19.47 -17.14
N ALA A 285 -19.46 -18.91 -17.30
CA ALA A 285 -18.63 -18.52 -16.18
C ALA A 285 -19.05 -17.18 -15.57
N THR A 286 -18.79 -17.01 -14.26
CA THR A 286 -18.85 -15.71 -13.61
C THR A 286 -17.53 -15.38 -12.92
N TYR A 287 -17.12 -14.11 -12.98
CA TYR A 287 -15.78 -13.68 -12.63
C TYR A 287 -15.81 -12.65 -11.51
N ARG A 288 -14.95 -12.81 -10.50
CA ARG A 288 -14.75 -11.82 -9.45
C ARG A 288 -13.27 -11.50 -9.31
N THR A 289 -12.91 -10.27 -9.63
CA THR A 289 -11.55 -9.76 -9.40
C THR A 289 -11.31 -9.46 -7.94
N VAL A 290 -10.06 -9.64 -7.52
CA VAL A 290 -9.49 -9.10 -6.29
C VAL A 290 -8.08 -8.63 -6.61
N ARG A 291 -7.82 -7.33 -6.50
CA ARG A 291 -6.52 -6.74 -6.85
C ARG A 291 -5.86 -6.05 -5.66
N TYR A 292 -4.59 -6.30 -5.45
CA TYR A 292 -3.76 -5.61 -4.47
C TYR A 292 -2.49 -5.08 -5.15
N ALA A 293 -2.56 -3.82 -5.60
CA ALA A 293 -1.52 -3.22 -6.43
C ALA A 293 -1.34 -4.00 -7.74
N ASP A 294 -0.15 -4.54 -7.97
CA ASP A 294 0.26 -5.36 -9.12
C ASP A 294 -0.13 -6.84 -9.00
N ASP A 295 -0.30 -7.35 -7.77
CA ASP A 295 -0.78 -8.72 -7.53
C ASP A 295 -2.31 -8.75 -7.65
N PHE A 296 -2.85 -9.62 -8.50
CA PHE A 296 -4.31 -9.79 -8.61
C PHE A 296 -4.72 -11.24 -8.83
N VAL A 297 -5.97 -11.53 -8.47
CA VAL A 297 -6.60 -12.80 -8.78
C VAL A 297 -7.96 -12.57 -9.41
N VAL A 298 -8.33 -13.43 -10.36
CA VAL A 298 -9.69 -13.53 -10.89
C VAL A 298 -10.26 -14.84 -10.43
N MET A 299 -11.24 -14.77 -9.55
CA MET A 299 -11.98 -15.93 -9.09
C MET A 299 -13.07 -16.26 -10.09
N VAL A 300 -13.19 -17.53 -10.45
CA VAL A 300 -14.09 -18.00 -11.49
C VAL A 300 -15.05 -19.03 -10.90
N PHE A 301 -16.34 -18.74 -10.99
CA PHE A 301 -17.37 -19.75 -10.85
C PHE A 301 -17.63 -20.29 -12.25
N GLY A 302 -16.97 -21.40 -12.57
CA GLY A 302 -16.95 -22.00 -13.89
C GLY A 302 -15.91 -23.12 -13.97
N THR A 303 -15.56 -23.52 -15.19
CA THR A 303 -14.56 -24.56 -15.46
C THR A 303 -13.14 -24.00 -15.41
N ARG A 304 -12.16 -24.90 -15.33
CA ARG A 304 -10.74 -24.53 -15.40
C ARG A 304 -10.39 -23.90 -16.75
N GLN A 305 -10.90 -24.45 -17.85
CA GLN A 305 -10.71 -23.90 -19.20
C GLN A 305 -11.18 -22.44 -19.27
N GLN A 306 -12.35 -22.12 -18.72
CA GLN A 306 -12.87 -20.74 -18.70
C GLN A 306 -11.99 -19.77 -17.89
N ALA A 307 -11.20 -20.28 -16.95
CA ALA A 307 -10.21 -19.47 -16.24
C ALA A 307 -8.91 -19.33 -17.05
N GLU A 308 -8.51 -20.36 -17.81
CA GLU A 308 -7.35 -20.33 -18.71
C GLU A 308 -7.59 -19.39 -19.90
N ASP A 309 -8.81 -19.36 -20.44
CA ASP A 309 -9.23 -18.46 -21.52
C ASP A 309 -9.11 -16.97 -21.14
N LEU A 310 -9.07 -16.63 -19.84
CA LEU A 310 -8.87 -15.25 -19.38
C LEU A 310 -7.47 -14.71 -19.71
N TYR A 311 -6.50 -15.57 -20.01
CA TYR A 311 -5.11 -15.14 -20.21
C TYR A 311 -5.01 -14.11 -21.34
N GLY A 312 -5.48 -14.45 -22.54
CA GLY A 312 -5.41 -13.57 -23.71
C GLY A 312 -6.28 -12.31 -23.57
N GLU A 313 -7.41 -12.43 -22.87
CA GLU A 313 -8.29 -11.31 -22.56
C GLU A 313 -7.59 -10.29 -21.64
N ILE A 314 -6.99 -10.75 -20.55
CA ILE A 314 -6.27 -9.90 -19.61
C ILE A 314 -5.04 -9.28 -20.27
N GLU A 315 -4.32 -10.04 -21.10
CA GLU A 315 -3.17 -9.53 -21.86
C GLU A 315 -3.57 -8.39 -22.80
N THR A 316 -4.69 -8.53 -23.51
CA THR A 316 -5.23 -7.49 -24.38
C THR A 316 -5.58 -6.22 -23.59
N VAL A 317 -6.20 -6.37 -22.42
CA VAL A 317 -6.56 -5.23 -21.56
C VAL A 317 -5.30 -4.53 -21.01
N LEU A 318 -4.31 -5.28 -20.52
CA LEU A 318 -3.07 -4.70 -19.98
C LEU A 318 -2.23 -4.00 -21.05
N ALA A 319 -2.25 -4.51 -22.30
CA ALA A 319 -1.53 -3.91 -23.41
C ALA A 319 -1.97 -2.46 -23.69
N THR A 320 -3.24 -2.11 -23.41
CA THR A 320 -3.75 -0.73 -23.57
C THR A 320 -3.01 0.31 -22.72
N VAL A 321 -2.39 -0.12 -21.61
CA VAL A 321 -1.59 0.73 -20.71
C VAL A 321 -0.09 0.41 -20.79
N GLY A 322 0.33 -0.39 -21.77
CA GLY A 322 1.72 -0.79 -21.98
C GLY A 322 2.22 -1.86 -21.01
N LEU A 323 1.32 -2.57 -20.32
CA LEU A 323 1.66 -3.60 -19.35
C LEU A 323 1.51 -5.00 -19.93
N ARG A 324 2.24 -5.97 -19.36
CA ARG A 324 2.17 -7.38 -19.73
C ARG A 324 2.12 -8.29 -18.52
N LEU A 325 1.51 -9.47 -18.68
CA LEU A 325 1.55 -10.53 -17.68
C LEU A 325 2.97 -11.10 -17.58
N ALA A 326 3.32 -11.61 -16.40
CA ALA A 326 4.53 -12.41 -16.21
C ALA A 326 4.17 -13.90 -16.40
N PRO A 327 4.51 -14.54 -17.54
CA PRO A 327 4.06 -15.90 -17.84
C PRO A 327 4.54 -16.92 -16.80
N GLU A 328 5.76 -16.77 -16.31
CA GLU A 328 6.37 -17.66 -15.30
C GLU A 328 5.67 -17.66 -13.94
N LYS A 329 4.85 -16.65 -13.66
CA LYS A 329 4.15 -16.48 -12.38
C LYS A 329 2.64 -16.56 -12.51
N THR A 330 2.13 -16.51 -13.73
CA THR A 330 0.70 -16.51 -14.00
C THR A 330 0.24 -17.96 -14.10
N GLN A 331 -0.79 -18.32 -13.35
CA GLN A 331 -1.27 -19.70 -13.31
C GLN A 331 -2.76 -19.78 -12.99
N VAL A 332 -3.38 -20.87 -13.42
CA VAL A 332 -4.74 -21.24 -13.01
C VAL A 332 -4.66 -22.37 -11.99
N VAL A 333 -5.35 -22.20 -10.86
CA VAL A 333 -5.29 -23.11 -9.71
C VAL A 333 -6.67 -23.29 -9.09
N GLY A 334 -6.98 -24.53 -8.72
CA GLY A 334 -8.20 -24.83 -7.96
C GLY A 334 -8.05 -24.48 -6.48
N ILE A 335 -9.16 -24.12 -5.82
CA ILE A 335 -9.17 -23.83 -4.38
C ILE A 335 -8.80 -25.03 -3.51
N ASP A 336 -9.00 -26.26 -4.01
CA ASP A 336 -8.60 -27.50 -3.34
C ASP A 336 -7.08 -27.74 -3.41
N GLU A 337 -6.43 -27.37 -4.52
CA GLU A 337 -4.96 -27.35 -4.64
C GLU A 337 -4.37 -26.26 -3.74
N GLY A 338 -5.05 -25.12 -3.70
CA GLY A 338 -4.70 -23.92 -2.96
C GLY A 338 -3.59 -23.10 -3.63
N PHE A 339 -3.52 -21.84 -3.25
CA PHE A 339 -2.59 -20.87 -3.85
C PHE A 339 -2.10 -19.85 -2.83
N ASP A 340 -1.01 -19.15 -3.15
CA ASP A 340 -0.39 -18.17 -2.26
C ASP A 340 -0.75 -16.75 -2.70
N PHE A 341 -1.40 -15.95 -1.86
CA PHE A 341 -1.71 -14.55 -2.14
C PHE A 341 -1.41 -13.66 -0.93
N LEU A 342 -0.69 -12.55 -1.12
CA LEU A 342 -0.28 -11.61 -0.06
C LEU A 342 0.37 -12.28 1.18
N GLY A 343 1.09 -13.38 0.93
CA GLY A 343 1.77 -14.17 1.95
C GLY A 343 0.90 -15.19 2.68
N PHE A 344 -0.40 -15.31 2.36
CA PHE A 344 -1.30 -16.34 2.84
C PHE A 344 -1.42 -17.47 1.83
N ARG A 345 -1.40 -18.72 2.29
CA ARG A 345 -1.93 -19.87 1.57
C ARG A 345 -3.43 -19.91 1.78
N ILE A 346 -4.19 -19.95 0.69
CA ILE A 346 -5.65 -20.05 0.68
C ILE A 346 -6.00 -21.42 0.11
N GLN A 347 -6.68 -22.26 0.90
CA GLN A 347 -7.00 -23.62 0.50
C GLN A 347 -8.24 -24.15 1.21
N ARG A 348 -9.01 -24.99 0.51
CA ARG A 348 -10.11 -25.76 1.10
C ARG A 348 -9.57 -26.93 1.92
N HIS A 349 -10.00 -27.06 3.16
CA HIS A 349 -9.71 -28.22 4.01
C HIS A 349 -10.99 -28.73 4.67
N ARG A 350 -11.02 -30.03 4.99
CA ARG A 350 -12.06 -30.61 5.84
C ARG A 350 -11.86 -30.13 7.28
N GLN A 351 -12.93 -29.65 7.90
CA GLN A 351 -12.92 -29.25 9.29
C GLN A 351 -12.64 -30.47 10.17
N LYS A 352 -11.71 -30.35 11.12
CA LYS A 352 -11.42 -31.43 12.07
C LYS A 352 -12.70 -31.80 12.84
N GLY A 353 -13.06 -33.09 12.80
CA GLY A 353 -14.27 -33.60 13.48
C GLY A 353 -15.60 -33.33 12.75
N SER A 354 -15.58 -32.94 11.47
CA SER A 354 -16.78 -32.74 10.67
C SER A 354 -16.54 -33.06 9.18
N ASP A 355 -17.59 -33.34 8.43
CA ASP A 355 -17.55 -33.42 6.96
C ASP A 355 -17.60 -32.06 6.26
N ARG A 356 -17.74 -30.98 7.04
CA ARG A 356 -17.75 -29.61 6.50
C ARG A 356 -16.41 -29.25 5.89
N LYS A 357 -16.41 -28.88 4.61
CA LYS A 357 -15.26 -28.27 3.93
C LYS A 357 -15.28 -26.75 4.13
N LEU A 358 -14.17 -26.19 4.63
CA LEU A 358 -14.01 -24.75 4.87
C LEU A 358 -12.79 -24.22 4.13
N ILE A 359 -12.86 -22.95 3.73
CA ILE A 359 -11.71 -22.25 3.17
C ILE A 359 -10.85 -21.70 4.32
N TYR A 360 -9.63 -22.24 4.41
CA TYR A 360 -8.62 -21.82 5.37
C TYR A 360 -7.66 -20.84 4.73
N THR A 361 -7.29 -19.83 5.50
CA THR A 361 -6.24 -18.86 5.18
C THR A 361 -5.17 -18.98 6.25
N TYR A 362 -3.94 -19.30 5.90
CA TYR A 362 -2.83 -19.44 6.87
C TYR A 362 -1.52 -18.96 6.24
N PRO A 363 -0.46 -18.70 7.03
CA PRO A 363 0.78 -18.17 6.48
C PRO A 363 1.40 -19.15 5.47
N SER A 364 1.76 -18.66 4.29
CA SER A 364 2.47 -19.45 3.27
C SER A 364 3.81 -19.99 3.78
N LYS A 365 4.28 -21.09 3.17
CA LYS A 365 5.62 -21.65 3.46
C LYS A 365 6.71 -20.60 3.22
N LYS A 366 6.58 -19.80 2.15
CA LYS A 366 7.50 -18.70 1.82
C LYS A 366 7.53 -17.61 2.91
N SER A 367 6.37 -17.21 3.44
CA SER A 367 6.28 -16.26 4.56
C SER A 367 6.93 -16.83 5.83
N MET A 368 6.64 -18.08 6.16
CA MET A 368 7.23 -18.79 7.30
C MET A 368 8.76 -18.88 7.22
N ASN A 369 9.29 -19.22 6.05
CA ASN A 369 10.74 -19.29 5.84
C ASN A 369 11.39 -17.91 5.92
N THR A 370 10.71 -16.87 5.43
CA THR A 370 11.20 -15.49 5.50
C THR A 370 11.33 -15.00 6.95
N ILE A 371 10.32 -15.25 7.80
CA ILE A 371 10.39 -14.84 9.21
C ILE A 371 11.45 -15.65 9.99
N ARG A 372 11.56 -16.96 9.75
CA ARG A 372 12.61 -17.81 10.34
C ARG A 372 14.00 -17.35 9.95
N ARG A 373 14.20 -16.99 8.68
CA ARG A 373 15.47 -16.43 8.20
C ARG A 373 15.80 -15.12 8.89
N LYS A 374 14.85 -14.19 9.02
CA LYS A 374 15.05 -12.92 9.75
C LYS A 374 15.48 -13.15 11.21
N VAL A 375 14.80 -14.05 11.93
CA VAL A 375 15.16 -14.42 13.31
C VAL A 375 16.56 -15.06 13.35
N THR A 376 16.87 -15.93 12.39
CA THR A 376 18.17 -16.59 12.29
C THR A 376 19.30 -15.59 12.05
N THR A 377 19.12 -14.65 11.11
CA THR A 377 20.10 -13.59 10.80
C THR A 377 20.30 -12.65 12.00
N ALA A 378 19.23 -12.26 12.69
CA ALA A 378 19.31 -11.39 13.87
C ALA A 378 20.07 -12.06 15.04
N THR A 379 19.95 -13.38 15.18
CA THR A 379 20.60 -14.19 16.23
C THR A 379 21.94 -14.78 15.78
N GLY A 380 22.66 -14.10 14.88
CA GLY A 380 24.00 -14.49 14.44
C GLY A 380 25.08 -14.36 15.55
N ARG A 381 26.28 -14.88 15.31
CA ARG A 381 27.40 -14.81 16.28
C ARG A 381 27.90 -13.37 16.46
N GLN A 382 27.84 -12.56 15.41
CA GLN A 382 28.21 -11.15 15.40
C GLN A 382 27.36 -10.27 16.33
N THR A 383 26.18 -10.75 16.74
CA THR A 383 25.28 -9.99 17.62
C THR A 383 25.40 -10.38 19.09
N THR A 384 26.33 -11.26 19.47
CA THR A 384 26.49 -11.70 20.87
C THR A 384 27.01 -10.60 21.79
N SER A 385 27.64 -9.56 21.27
CA SER A 385 28.03 -8.37 22.06
C SER A 385 26.81 -7.59 22.57
N LEU A 386 25.68 -7.63 21.85
CA LEU A 386 24.48 -6.88 22.21
C LEU A 386 23.89 -7.30 23.56
N PRO A 387 23.39 -6.36 24.37
CA PRO A 387 22.63 -6.70 25.57
C PRO A 387 21.42 -7.58 25.25
N ALA A 388 21.16 -8.59 26.09
CA ALA A 388 20.04 -9.53 25.87
C ALA A 388 18.68 -8.82 25.79
N LYS A 389 18.48 -7.76 26.59
CA LYS A 389 17.28 -6.91 26.56
C LYS A 389 17.03 -6.32 25.16
N ASP A 390 18.07 -5.87 24.48
CA ASP A 390 17.95 -5.22 23.17
C ASP A 390 17.74 -6.25 22.06
N MET A 391 18.37 -7.42 22.18
CA MET A 391 18.06 -8.58 21.33
C MET A 391 16.59 -9.00 21.48
N PHE A 392 16.06 -9.05 22.70
CA PHE A 392 14.66 -9.43 22.93
C PHE A 392 13.67 -8.39 22.41
N ARG A 393 14.00 -7.09 22.51
CA ARG A 393 13.25 -6.01 21.86
C ARG A 393 13.23 -6.18 20.34
N LEU A 394 14.39 -6.39 19.71
CA LEU A 394 14.51 -6.56 18.26
C LEU A 394 13.71 -7.77 17.76
N LEU A 395 13.91 -8.94 18.37
CA LEU A 395 13.18 -10.15 18.03
C LEU A 395 11.69 -10.00 18.29
N GLY A 396 11.32 -9.34 19.39
CA GLY A 396 9.95 -9.01 19.72
C GLY A 396 9.29 -8.16 18.64
N GLN A 397 9.93 -7.09 18.17
CA GLN A 397 9.40 -6.25 17.10
C GLN A 397 9.18 -7.03 15.79
N ILE A 398 10.15 -7.85 15.39
CA ILE A 398 10.09 -8.65 14.16
C ILE A 398 8.94 -9.67 14.23
N THR A 399 8.89 -10.45 15.30
CA THR A 399 7.92 -11.55 15.46
C THR A 399 6.52 -11.04 15.78
N ARG A 400 6.40 -9.93 16.53
CA ARG A 400 5.12 -9.26 16.79
C ARG A 400 4.49 -8.74 15.51
N GLY A 401 5.23 -7.98 14.69
CA GLY A 401 4.69 -7.48 13.42
C GLY A 401 4.15 -8.59 12.53
N TRP A 402 4.90 -9.69 12.43
CA TRP A 402 4.48 -10.87 11.66
C TRP A 402 3.24 -11.55 12.27
N ALA A 403 3.20 -11.80 13.57
CA ALA A 403 2.05 -12.43 14.22
C ALA A 403 0.78 -11.57 14.14
N PHE A 404 0.89 -10.25 14.31
CA PHE A 404 -0.25 -9.34 14.17
C PHE A 404 -0.79 -9.25 12.74
N TYR A 405 0.06 -9.39 11.73
CA TYR A 405 -0.40 -9.45 10.33
C TYR A 405 -1.20 -10.74 10.05
N PHE A 406 -0.69 -11.89 10.53
CA PHE A 406 -1.28 -13.21 10.26
C PHE A 406 -2.37 -13.65 11.25
N ARG A 407 -2.62 -12.90 12.34
CA ARG A 407 -3.63 -13.24 13.37
C ARG A 407 -5.05 -13.41 12.85
N HIS A 408 -5.31 -12.96 11.62
CA HIS A 408 -6.61 -12.91 11.00
C HIS A 408 -7.00 -14.20 10.27
N GLY A 409 -6.01 -15.07 10.00
CA GLY A 409 -6.22 -16.40 9.45
C GLY A 409 -6.09 -17.51 10.51
N ALA A 410 -6.17 -18.76 10.06
CA ALA A 410 -5.93 -19.98 10.83
C ALA A 410 -4.42 -20.18 11.14
N SER A 411 -3.85 -19.26 11.91
CA SER A 411 -2.39 -19.15 12.10
C SER A 411 -1.86 -19.73 13.42
N ALA A 412 -2.72 -20.30 14.28
CA ALA A 412 -2.33 -20.79 15.60
C ALA A 412 -1.17 -21.80 15.54
N HIS A 413 -1.25 -22.78 14.63
CA HIS A 413 -0.17 -23.75 14.43
C HIS A 413 1.13 -23.07 13.96
N ALA A 414 1.04 -22.14 13.01
CA ALA A 414 2.19 -21.38 12.53
C ALA A 414 2.84 -20.54 13.64
N PHE A 415 2.03 -19.99 14.56
CA PHE A 415 2.51 -19.25 15.72
C PHE A 415 3.26 -20.16 16.69
N GLY A 416 2.75 -21.37 16.96
CA GLY A 416 3.46 -22.39 17.74
C GLY A 416 4.81 -22.77 17.13
N LEU A 417 4.85 -23.00 15.81
CA LEU A 417 6.09 -23.30 15.08
C LEU A 417 7.11 -22.15 15.17
N LEU A 418 6.67 -20.90 15.06
CA LEU A 418 7.54 -19.73 15.21
C LEU A 418 8.01 -19.59 16.66
N ASN A 419 7.14 -19.82 17.64
CA ASN A 419 7.45 -19.78 19.06
C ASN A 419 8.55 -20.79 19.43
N HIS A 420 8.41 -22.05 18.97
CA HIS A 420 9.41 -23.09 19.15
C HIS A 420 10.75 -22.73 18.49
N HIS A 421 10.72 -22.24 17.25
CA HIS A 421 11.94 -21.79 16.55
C HIS A 421 12.63 -20.65 17.32
N LEU A 422 11.87 -19.66 17.76
CA LEU A 422 12.37 -18.50 18.50
C LEU A 422 13.06 -18.91 19.80
N TRP A 423 12.45 -19.81 20.57
CA TRP A 423 13.02 -20.34 21.81
C TRP A 423 14.40 -20.97 21.57
N TRP A 424 14.51 -21.88 20.59
CA TRP A 424 15.78 -22.54 20.27
C TRP A 424 16.85 -21.58 19.75
N ARG A 425 16.46 -20.57 18.96
CA ARG A 425 17.38 -19.56 18.46
C ARG A 425 17.95 -18.71 19.60
N VAL A 426 17.11 -18.28 20.54
CA VAL A 426 17.55 -17.50 21.70
C VAL A 426 18.40 -18.34 22.64
N TRP A 427 18.02 -19.59 22.91
CA TRP A 427 18.83 -20.50 23.72
C TRP A 427 20.24 -20.68 23.16
N ARG A 428 20.36 -20.97 21.86
CA ARG A 428 21.66 -21.11 21.18
C ARG A 428 22.45 -19.80 21.18
N TRP A 429 21.79 -18.67 21.01
CA TRP A 429 22.43 -17.35 21.04
C TRP A 429 22.97 -17.03 22.44
N LEU A 430 22.21 -17.29 23.51
CA LEU A 430 22.66 -17.10 24.90
C LEU A 430 23.85 -17.99 25.25
N ARG A 431 23.83 -19.26 24.82
CA ARG A 431 24.99 -20.16 24.98
C ARG A 431 26.25 -19.65 24.28
N LYS A 432 26.10 -19.03 23.09
CA LYS A 432 27.22 -18.42 22.37
C LYS A 432 27.67 -17.10 23.00
N LYS A 433 26.76 -16.34 23.58
CA LYS A 433 27.05 -15.10 24.31
C LYS A 433 27.85 -15.37 25.59
N HIS A 434 27.59 -16.50 26.25
CA HIS A 434 28.21 -16.88 27.51
C HIS A 434 28.96 -18.21 27.42
N PRO A 435 30.08 -18.28 26.66
CA PRO A 435 30.78 -19.54 26.40
C PRO A 435 31.31 -20.22 27.67
N ASN A 436 31.70 -19.43 28.67
CA ASN A 436 32.30 -19.91 29.93
C ASN A 436 31.26 -20.15 31.04
N ARG A 437 29.96 -20.00 30.77
CA ARG A 437 28.90 -20.21 31.76
C ARG A 437 28.17 -21.52 31.50
N LYS A 438 27.93 -22.28 32.58
CA LYS A 438 27.14 -23.52 32.53
C LYS A 438 25.68 -23.22 32.19
N ALA A 439 24.98 -24.20 31.60
CA ALA A 439 23.60 -24.05 31.16
C ALA A 439 22.64 -23.64 32.29
N TYR A 440 22.83 -24.14 33.51
CA TYR A 440 22.02 -23.77 34.67
C TYR A 440 22.11 -22.26 34.99
N TRP A 441 23.28 -21.65 34.77
CA TRP A 441 23.46 -20.22 35.01
C TRP A 441 22.62 -19.41 34.02
N ILE A 442 22.59 -19.82 32.75
CA ILE A 442 21.75 -19.21 31.72
C ILE A 442 20.26 -19.37 32.07
N ILE A 443 19.86 -20.56 32.52
CA ILE A 443 18.48 -20.82 32.95
C ILE A 443 18.10 -19.91 34.11
N ARG A 444 18.90 -19.87 35.17
CA ARG A 444 18.62 -19.03 36.35
C ARG A 444 18.56 -17.55 35.99
N HIS A 445 19.44 -17.09 35.10
CA HIS A 445 19.57 -15.67 34.78
C HIS A 445 18.55 -15.17 33.75
N TYR A 446 18.12 -16.01 32.80
CA TYR A 446 17.25 -15.61 31.69
C TYR A 446 15.88 -16.31 31.67
N TYR A 447 15.68 -17.39 32.43
CA TYR A 447 14.44 -18.19 32.44
C TYR A 447 13.89 -18.40 33.87
N GLY A 448 14.49 -17.76 34.88
CA GLY A 448 14.22 -17.99 36.29
C GLY A 448 12.89 -17.46 36.83
N SER A 449 12.10 -16.73 36.03
CA SER A 449 10.81 -16.14 36.44
C SER A 449 9.64 -17.14 36.49
N GLY A 450 9.90 -18.45 36.44
CA GLY A 450 8.89 -19.52 36.52
C GLY A 450 8.07 -19.72 35.23
N ARG A 451 8.21 -18.84 34.24
CA ARG A 451 7.46 -18.88 32.96
C ARG A 451 8.13 -19.69 31.85
N TRP A 452 9.28 -20.30 32.14
CA TRP A 452 10.13 -21.02 31.19
C TRP A 452 10.31 -20.29 29.84
N TRP A 453 10.53 -18.98 29.91
CA TRP A 453 10.64 -18.13 28.72
C TRP A 453 11.70 -17.04 28.89
N PRO A 454 12.42 -16.63 27.82
CA PRO A 454 13.53 -15.70 27.94
C PRO A 454 13.10 -14.30 28.42
N GLU A 455 13.79 -13.81 29.44
CA GLU A 455 13.62 -12.49 30.04
C GLU A 455 14.98 -11.87 30.40
N ALA A 456 15.15 -10.57 30.15
CA ALA A 456 16.37 -9.85 30.49
C ALA A 456 16.08 -8.36 30.73
N GLY A 457 16.55 -7.83 31.86
CA GLY A 457 16.45 -6.41 32.18
C GLY A 457 15.02 -5.86 32.15
N GLY A 458 14.07 -6.62 32.73
CA GLY A 458 12.64 -6.28 32.77
C GLY A 458 11.89 -6.48 31.44
N ILE A 459 12.51 -7.12 30.45
CA ILE A 459 11.91 -7.36 29.13
C ILE A 459 11.77 -8.85 28.90
N THR A 460 10.52 -9.29 28.84
CA THR A 460 10.17 -10.63 28.36
C THR A 460 10.13 -10.65 26.84
N LEU A 461 10.77 -11.65 26.23
CA LEU A 461 10.68 -11.86 24.79
C LEU A 461 9.22 -12.09 24.37
N PHE A 462 8.80 -11.49 23.27
CA PHE A 462 7.44 -11.70 22.75
C PHE A 462 7.18 -13.17 22.42
N GLN A 463 6.03 -13.70 22.83
CA GLN A 463 5.57 -15.06 22.55
C GLN A 463 4.53 -15.05 21.41
N PRO A 464 4.88 -15.47 20.18
CA PRO A 464 3.91 -15.51 19.09
C PRO A 464 2.71 -16.42 19.38
N ALA A 465 2.91 -17.50 20.14
CA ALA A 465 1.87 -18.49 20.45
C ALA A 465 0.74 -17.93 21.33
N THR A 466 0.96 -16.83 22.06
CA THR A 466 -0.07 -16.22 22.91
C THR A 466 -0.95 -15.22 22.16
N VAL A 467 -0.66 -14.96 20.88
CA VAL A 467 -1.47 -14.04 20.06
C VAL A 467 -2.83 -14.66 19.77
N THR A 468 -3.87 -14.00 20.28
CA THR A 468 -5.26 -14.38 19.99
C THR A 468 -5.58 -14.21 18.51
N ILE A 469 -5.96 -15.32 17.87
CA ILE A 469 -6.52 -15.34 16.53
C ILE A 469 -7.84 -14.56 16.53
N LYS A 470 -7.96 -13.58 15.63
CA LYS A 470 -9.15 -12.75 15.47
C LYS A 470 -9.62 -12.84 14.04
N ARG A 471 -10.69 -13.59 13.79
CA ARG A 471 -11.26 -13.71 12.44
C ARG A 471 -11.58 -12.32 11.87
N TYR A 472 -11.09 -12.05 10.66
CA TYR A 472 -11.39 -10.81 9.98
C TYR A 472 -12.80 -10.88 9.39
N ARG A 473 -13.54 -9.77 9.49
CA ARG A 473 -14.90 -9.69 8.95
C ARG A 473 -14.84 -9.21 7.52
N TYR A 474 -15.49 -9.93 6.61
CA TYR A 474 -15.68 -9.46 5.23
C TYR A 474 -16.44 -8.11 5.24
N ARG A 475 -15.81 -7.07 4.69
CA ARG A 475 -16.35 -5.71 4.59
C ARG A 475 -16.97 -5.41 3.22
N GLY A 476 -16.63 -6.20 2.20
CA GLY A 476 -17.12 -6.04 0.83
C GLY A 476 -16.96 -4.62 0.30
N ALA A 477 -17.95 -4.13 -0.43
CA ALA A 477 -17.93 -2.76 -0.97
C ALA A 477 -18.14 -1.66 0.11
N ARG A 478 -18.43 -2.02 1.36
CA ARG A 478 -18.73 -1.08 2.46
C ARG A 478 -17.48 -0.70 3.27
N ILE A 479 -16.33 -0.59 2.60
CA ILE A 479 -15.13 -0.07 3.24
C ILE A 479 -15.27 1.46 3.25
N PRO A 480 -15.38 2.10 4.43
CA PRO A 480 -15.49 3.53 4.50
C PRO A 480 -14.21 4.17 3.97
N ASN A 481 -14.34 5.17 3.12
CA ASN A 481 -13.23 6.05 2.81
C ASN A 481 -13.17 7.19 3.84
N PRO A 482 -11.99 7.82 4.04
CA PRO A 482 -11.82 8.88 5.04
C PRO A 482 -12.76 10.08 4.85
N TRP A 483 -13.14 10.36 3.60
CA TRP A 483 -13.90 11.54 3.21
C TRP A 483 -15.39 11.41 3.50
N LEU A 484 -15.97 10.23 3.32
CA LEU A 484 -17.35 9.89 3.66
C LEU A 484 -17.56 9.85 5.18
N ILE A 485 -16.59 9.32 5.95
CA ILE A 485 -16.65 9.35 7.42
C ILE A 485 -16.69 10.80 7.92
N HIS A 486 -15.85 11.66 7.34
CA HIS A 486 -15.80 13.06 7.72
C HIS A 486 -17.13 13.77 7.40
N ALA A 487 -17.66 13.60 6.19
CA ALA A 487 -18.97 14.14 5.79
C ALA A 487 -20.11 13.75 6.76
N GLN A 488 -20.11 12.48 7.21
CA GLN A 488 -21.11 11.99 8.16
C GLN A 488 -20.97 12.60 9.56
N LYS A 489 -19.75 12.93 9.99
CA LYS A 489 -19.48 13.54 11.30
C LYS A 489 -19.77 15.03 11.34
N THR A 490 -19.63 15.73 10.22
CA THR A 490 -19.82 17.20 10.15
C THR A 490 -21.25 17.62 9.82
N GLY A 491 -22.16 16.66 9.60
CA GLY A 491 -23.55 16.92 9.16
C GLY A 491 -23.61 17.58 7.78
N PRO A 492 -24.81 17.72 7.16
CA PRO A 492 -24.98 18.62 6.03
C PRO A 492 -24.78 20.03 6.56
N THR A 493 -23.56 20.57 6.41
CA THR A 493 -23.29 21.95 6.76
C THR A 493 -24.04 22.82 5.76
N THR A 494 -25.20 23.33 6.15
CA THR A 494 -25.87 24.48 5.55
C THR A 494 -24.96 25.70 5.73
N LEU A 495 -23.97 25.82 4.85
CA LEU A 495 -23.27 27.06 4.58
C LEU A 495 -23.50 27.36 3.10
N ALA A 496 -24.56 28.14 2.88
CA ALA A 496 -24.94 28.86 1.67
C ALA A 496 -24.64 28.17 0.33
N GLU A 497 -25.71 27.72 -0.31
CA GLU A 497 -25.80 27.62 -1.76
C GLU A 497 -25.32 28.94 -2.39
N SER A 498 -24.08 28.96 -2.90
CA SER A 498 -23.71 29.85 -3.99
C SER A 498 -23.77 29.02 -5.27
N PRO A 499 -24.68 29.34 -6.21
CA PRO A 499 -24.78 28.61 -7.47
C PRO A 499 -23.58 28.97 -8.34
N VAL A 500 -22.63 28.04 -8.48
CA VAL A 500 -21.54 28.17 -9.45
C VAL A 500 -22.01 27.49 -10.73
N ARG A 501 -22.40 28.31 -11.71
CA ARG A 501 -22.50 27.94 -13.13
C ARG A 501 -21.12 28.01 -13.77
#